data_AF-A0A6V7QHF2-F1
#
_entry.id   AF-A0A6V7QHF2-F1
#
_cell.length_a   1.000
_cell.length_b   1.000
_cell.length_c   1.000
_cell.angle_alpha   90.00
_cell.angle_beta   90.00
_cell.angle_gamma   90.00
#
_symmetry.space_group_name_H-M   'P 1'
#
loop_
_entity.id
_entity.type
_entity.pdbx_description
1 polymer ?
#
loop_
_entity_poly.entity_id
_entity_poly.type
_entity_poly.pdbx_seq_one_letter_code
_entity_poly.pdbx_strand_id
1 'polypeptide(L)'
;MVREYERDFTRIVELIPFAVRDEYHKARLFVRGLRPNIRLLIASHGAISFGECLDRAMMVQSKSEEVRSDRDASERSGDRKRSHEKSSGGSSLTTAPAEHLEEGSCDLGSPTGVQDATRQAFGYPVSKPQQQCSPKHRRSTKWFPRRAEEEEEEEEEAEDVAAAASPSAACVKLLLYCFSKIDEDLCLPVPQGQPRVSFLDRLLEEWDDRKVRGLFHHDIAACETKVLPGKHNFIIVLIEGRDLKKRPTEFRIDEVLQPFDGDKFNFTKIGQEELIFRFEESSNGKAGYFQSAPIMSSSSPNIIAINVSPIAHGHVLLIPRILDFLPQRIDCQSFLLAMYMVKAARNPYFRMGYNSLGAFATINHLHFQGYYLEVKFPVEKVPTRIIATVGSGVNVAELLEYPVRGLVFEGGKNMLDLSDTVSSACIFLQESNRPFNVLFSECGKRIFLLLQCYAMKQAHGKVSPEILETRVNPACWELGGHFALKRRKDFDEASEEGICKFLAQVALSEQEFQLVKESILKSLSGGPAGKKNTGEML
;
A
#
# COMPACT_ATOMS: atom_id res chain seq x y z
N MET A 1 13.39 8.56 13.19
CA MET A 1 13.93 8.45 14.58
C MET A 1 12.80 8.22 15.59
N VAL A 2 13.08 7.74 16.81
CA VAL A 2 12.04 7.49 17.84
C VAL A 2 11.22 8.76 18.15
N ARG A 3 11.86 9.95 18.23
CA ARG A 3 11.12 11.23 18.42
C ARG A 3 10.19 11.59 17.26
N GLU A 4 10.58 11.29 16.03
CA GLU A 4 9.70 11.55 14.87
C GLU A 4 8.52 10.58 14.85
N TYR A 5 8.79 9.31 15.13
CA TYR A 5 7.75 8.29 15.26
C TYR A 5 6.80 8.58 16.42
N GLU A 6 7.30 9.04 17.57
CA GLU A 6 6.49 9.50 18.70
C GLU A 6 5.58 10.65 18.29
N ARG A 7 6.10 11.67 17.61
CA ARG A 7 5.29 12.80 17.14
C ARG A 7 4.19 12.34 16.18
N ASP A 8 4.51 11.46 15.24
CA ASP A 8 3.54 10.93 14.28
C ASP A 8 2.50 10.03 14.96
N PHE A 9 2.93 9.19 15.91
CA PHE A 9 2.06 8.32 16.70
C PHE A 9 1.13 9.14 17.61
N THR A 10 1.66 10.12 18.34
CA THR A 10 0.91 11.02 19.21
C THR A 10 -0.10 11.80 18.38
N ARG A 11 0.28 12.30 17.20
CA ARG A 11 -0.65 12.91 16.25
C ARG A 11 -1.77 11.95 15.84
N ILE A 12 -1.47 10.70 15.48
CA ILE A 12 -2.50 9.70 15.13
C ILE A 12 -3.43 9.41 16.31
N VAL A 13 -2.89 9.29 17.52
CA VAL A 13 -3.67 9.10 18.75
C VAL A 13 -4.54 10.32 19.03
N GLU A 14 -4.04 11.54 18.83
CA GLU A 14 -4.82 12.77 18.95
C GLU A 14 -5.92 12.88 17.88
N LEU A 15 -5.66 12.37 16.67
CA LEU A 15 -6.63 12.30 15.58
C LEU A 15 -7.71 11.24 15.81
N ILE A 16 -7.43 10.25 16.65
CA ILE A 16 -8.31 9.13 17.00
C ILE A 16 -8.24 8.90 18.52
N PRO A 17 -8.66 9.89 19.36
CA PRO A 17 -8.39 9.87 20.80
C PRO A 17 -9.04 8.66 21.51
N PHE A 18 -10.06 8.08 20.88
CA PHE A 18 -10.75 6.87 21.33
C PHE A 18 -10.05 5.54 20.94
N ALA A 19 -9.02 5.55 20.10
CA ALA A 19 -8.21 4.36 19.81
C ALA A 19 -7.29 3.97 20.98
N VAL A 20 -7.09 4.88 21.94
CA VAL A 20 -6.28 4.70 23.14
C VAL A 20 -7.18 4.71 24.37
N ARG A 21 -7.12 3.66 25.19
CA ARG A 21 -7.99 3.49 26.38
C ARG A 21 -7.45 4.26 27.58
N ASP A 22 -6.15 4.08 27.77
CA ASP A 22 -5.37 4.48 28.92
C ASP A 22 -3.92 4.53 28.46
N GLU A 23 -3.05 5.08 29.31
CA GLU A 23 -1.64 5.23 29.04
C GLU A 23 -0.94 3.89 28.75
N TYR A 24 -1.42 2.77 29.29
CA TYR A 24 -0.87 1.44 29.04
C TYR A 24 -1.23 0.91 27.65
N HIS A 25 -2.45 1.17 27.18
CA HIS A 25 -2.86 0.84 25.82
C HIS A 25 -2.11 1.69 24.80
N LYS A 26 -1.94 2.99 25.09
CA LYS A 26 -1.10 3.91 24.31
C LYS A 26 0.32 3.37 24.18
N ALA A 27 0.90 2.93 25.30
CA ALA A 27 2.23 2.34 25.35
C ALA A 27 2.38 1.12 24.43
N ARG A 28 1.42 0.19 24.46
CA ARG A 28 1.47 -1.04 23.65
C ARG A 28 1.36 -0.76 22.15
N LEU A 29 0.47 0.15 21.75
CA LEU A 29 0.32 0.55 20.35
C LEU A 29 1.60 1.25 19.85
N PHE A 30 2.16 2.15 20.66
CA PHE A 30 3.42 2.81 20.37
C PHE A 30 4.55 1.79 20.17
N VAL A 31 4.70 0.85 21.11
CA VAL A 31 5.73 -0.20 21.07
C VAL A 31 5.62 -1.09 19.83
N ARG A 32 4.41 -1.37 19.35
CA ARG A 32 4.19 -2.20 18.17
C ARG A 32 4.80 -1.63 16.89
N GLY A 33 4.72 -0.31 16.70
CA GLY A 33 5.29 0.37 15.53
C GLY A 33 6.74 0.82 15.69
N LEU A 34 7.38 0.58 16.86
CA LEU A 34 8.82 0.76 16.99
C LEU A 34 9.59 -0.25 16.13
N ARG A 35 10.80 0.16 15.68
CA ARG A 35 11.71 -0.69 14.93
C ARG A 35 11.99 -2.01 15.68
N PRO A 36 12.07 -3.17 15.00
CA PRO A 36 12.19 -4.47 15.67
C PRO A 36 13.33 -4.58 16.68
N ASN A 37 14.49 -3.98 16.39
CA ASN A 37 15.66 -3.98 17.27
C ASN A 37 15.43 -3.17 18.56
N ILE A 38 14.69 -2.06 18.49
CA ILE A 38 14.32 -1.26 19.68
C ILE A 38 13.23 -2.00 20.45
N ARG A 39 12.21 -2.51 19.75
CA ARG A 39 11.06 -3.21 20.33
C ARG A 39 11.47 -4.43 21.16
N LEU A 40 12.41 -5.24 20.67
CA LEU A 40 12.91 -6.42 21.40
C LEU A 40 13.61 -6.04 22.71
N LEU A 41 14.40 -4.96 22.71
CA LEU A 41 15.18 -4.53 23.87
C LEU A 41 14.32 -3.90 24.98
N ILE A 42 13.19 -3.27 24.63
CA ILE A 42 12.28 -2.69 25.62
C ILE A 42 11.25 -3.72 26.15
N ALA A 43 10.96 -4.78 25.38
CA ALA A 43 9.99 -5.82 25.77
C ALA A 43 10.46 -6.67 26.96
N SER A 44 11.77 -6.79 27.18
CA SER A 44 12.35 -7.57 28.29
C SER A 44 12.13 -6.94 29.68
N HIS A 45 11.67 -5.69 29.75
CA HIS A 45 11.59 -4.92 30.99
C HIS A 45 10.16 -4.52 31.39
N GLY A 46 9.12 -5.06 30.74
CA GLY A 46 7.71 -4.93 31.17
C GLY A 46 7.23 -3.50 31.47
N ALA A 47 7.26 -2.60 30.49
CA ALA A 47 6.82 -1.21 30.67
C ALA A 47 5.30 -1.07 30.84
N ILE A 48 4.86 -0.11 31.68
CA ILE A 48 3.45 0.07 32.06
C ILE A 48 2.82 1.39 31.59
N SER A 49 3.60 2.35 31.09
CA SER A 49 3.07 3.62 30.54
C SER A 49 3.72 4.03 29.21
N PHE A 50 3.05 4.93 28.47
CA PHE A 50 3.56 5.42 27.18
C PHE A 50 4.86 6.22 27.36
N GLY A 51 4.94 7.07 28.39
CA GLY A 51 6.15 7.80 28.74
C GLY A 51 7.34 6.87 29.01
N GLU A 52 7.15 5.82 29.81
CA GLU A 52 8.21 4.83 30.07
C GLU A 52 8.67 4.10 28.80
N CYS A 53 7.72 3.72 27.94
CA CYS A 53 8.04 3.10 26.66
C CYS A 53 8.84 4.04 25.75
N LEU A 54 8.46 5.32 25.71
CA LEU A 54 9.14 6.36 24.94
C LEU A 54 10.56 6.59 25.46
N ASP A 55 10.72 6.80 26.76
CA ASP A 55 12.03 7.04 27.37
C ASP A 55 12.97 5.86 27.16
N ARG A 56 12.48 4.63 27.31
CA ARG A 56 13.27 3.42 27.03
C ARG A 56 13.63 3.30 25.56
N ALA A 57 12.69 3.57 24.65
CA ALA A 57 12.96 3.55 23.22
C ALA A 57 14.02 4.60 22.82
N MET A 58 13.95 5.79 23.42
CA MET A 58 14.93 6.86 23.25
C MET A 58 16.31 6.51 23.80
N MET A 59 16.38 5.87 24.98
CA MET A 59 17.64 5.38 25.55
C MET A 59 18.27 4.30 24.67
N VAL A 60 17.48 3.35 24.18
CA VAL A 60 17.97 2.29 23.28
C VAL A 60 18.47 2.88 21.96
N GLN A 61 17.76 3.85 21.39
CA GLN A 61 18.22 4.56 20.19
C GLN A 61 19.55 5.27 20.44
N SER A 62 19.65 6.04 21.53
CA SER A 62 20.85 6.81 21.86
C SER A 62 22.07 5.91 22.10
N LYS A 63 21.91 4.80 22.84
CA LYS A 63 22.97 3.80 23.04
C LYS A 63 23.40 3.13 21.74
N SER A 64 22.44 2.88 20.83
CA SER A 64 22.75 2.31 19.51
C SER A 64 23.54 3.29 18.63
N GLU A 65 23.24 4.59 18.74
CA GLU A 65 23.94 5.66 18.03
C GLU A 65 25.35 5.90 18.60
N GLU A 66 25.51 5.82 19.93
CA GLU A 66 26.79 5.93 20.63
C GLU A 66 27.72 4.76 20.27
N VAL A 67 27.24 3.51 20.33
CA VAL A 67 28.01 2.33 19.90
C VAL A 67 28.42 2.41 18.42
N ARG A 68 27.54 2.97 17.57
CA ARG A 68 27.85 3.18 16.16
C ARG A 68 28.90 4.27 15.95
N SER A 69 28.81 5.36 16.71
CA SER A 69 29.81 6.43 16.73
C SER A 69 31.17 5.95 17.24
N ASP A 70 31.21 5.13 18.29
CA ASP A 70 32.43 4.55 18.85
C ASP A 70 33.09 3.57 17.88
N ARG A 71 32.28 2.76 17.18
CA ARG A 71 32.76 1.88 16.12
C ARG A 71 33.32 2.69 14.95
N ASP A 72 32.60 3.70 14.50
CA ASP A 72 33.04 4.59 13.41
C ASP A 72 34.28 5.41 13.81
N ALA A 73 34.46 5.73 15.09
CA ALA A 73 35.65 6.41 15.64
C ALA A 73 36.85 5.45 15.80
N SER A 74 36.60 4.20 16.18
CA SER A 74 37.60 3.14 16.24
C SER A 74 38.12 2.77 14.85
N GLU A 75 37.23 2.68 13.86
CA GLU A 75 37.58 2.46 12.45
C GLU A 75 38.34 3.66 11.84
N ARG A 76 38.13 4.89 12.34
CA ARG A 76 38.88 6.10 11.93
C ARG A 76 40.22 6.29 12.64
N SER A 77 40.42 5.69 13.82
CA SER A 77 41.66 5.81 14.61
C SER A 77 42.63 4.66 14.40
N GLY A 78 42.20 3.58 13.75
CA GLY A 78 43.01 2.42 13.40
C GLY A 78 43.82 2.57 12.11
N ASP A 79 44.70 3.58 12.01
CA ASP A 79 45.89 3.46 11.17
C ASP A 79 47.08 4.25 11.74
N ARG A 80 48.26 3.61 11.77
CA ARG A 80 49.57 4.02 12.34
C ARG A 80 49.89 3.62 13.79
N LYS A 81 50.42 2.40 13.97
CA LYS A 81 51.86 2.17 14.26
C LYS A 81 52.19 0.68 14.47
N ARG A 82 53.10 0.16 13.65
CA ARG A 82 53.97 -1.01 13.92
C ARG A 82 55.23 -0.53 14.66
N SER A 83 55.73 -1.30 15.65
CA SER A 83 57.06 -1.97 15.65
C SER A 83 57.57 -2.34 17.06
N HIS A 84 58.05 -3.60 17.22
CA HIS A 84 59.16 -4.16 18.04
C HIS A 84 59.36 -3.69 19.52
N GLU A 85 59.72 -4.49 20.53
CA GLU A 85 60.65 -5.64 20.61
C GLU A 85 60.56 -6.38 21.98
N LYS A 86 61.37 -7.44 22.12
CA LYS A 86 61.39 -8.59 23.06
C LYS A 86 61.77 -8.33 24.54
N SER A 87 61.41 -9.29 25.41
CA SER A 87 62.14 -9.86 26.58
C SER A 87 61.15 -10.27 27.69
N SER A 88 61.29 -11.31 28.52
CA SER A 88 61.92 -12.64 28.57
C SER A 88 61.51 -13.27 29.92
N GLY A 89 61.48 -14.61 30.01
CA GLY A 89 61.38 -15.40 31.27
C GLY A 89 60.11 -16.26 31.36
N GLY A 90 60.13 -17.57 31.62
CA GLY A 90 61.19 -18.55 31.86
C GLY A 90 60.58 -19.84 32.47
N SER A 91 61.08 -21.02 32.05
CA SER A 91 60.95 -22.38 32.64
C SER A 91 59.56 -23.06 32.67
N SER A 92 59.38 -24.38 32.51
CA SER A 92 60.31 -25.52 32.51
C SER A 92 59.65 -26.82 31.96
N LEU A 93 60.50 -27.67 31.37
CA LEU A 93 60.57 -29.15 31.45
C LEU A 93 59.52 -30.09 30.80
N THR A 94 60.04 -30.87 29.84
CA THR A 94 59.92 -32.35 29.61
C THR A 94 58.53 -32.93 29.33
N THR A 95 58.27 -33.70 28.28
CA THR A 95 58.95 -34.93 27.82
C THR A 95 58.53 -35.27 26.38
N ALA A 96 59.43 -35.88 25.60
CA ALA A 96 59.11 -36.73 24.44
C ALA A 96 59.43 -38.19 24.80
N PRO A 97 58.84 -39.18 24.12
CA PRO A 97 59.50 -39.88 22.99
C PRO A 97 58.56 -40.02 21.76
N ALA A 98 59.03 -39.92 20.50
CA ALA A 98 59.70 -40.96 19.66
C ALA A 98 58.81 -42.19 19.43
N GLU A 99 58.57 -42.80 18.27
CA GLU A 99 58.94 -42.78 16.83
C GLU A 99 57.77 -43.57 16.14
N HIS A 100 57.47 -43.61 14.83
CA HIS A 100 58.27 -44.14 13.71
C HIS A 100 57.38 -44.16 12.42
N LEU A 101 58.03 -43.96 11.26
CA LEU A 101 57.86 -44.60 9.93
C LEU A 101 56.63 -44.22 9.08
N GLU A 102 56.85 -43.46 7.98
CA GLU A 102 57.07 -43.92 6.58
C GLU A 102 55.74 -44.16 5.85
N GLU A 103 55.50 -43.86 4.57
CA GLU A 103 56.28 -43.34 3.44
C GLU A 103 55.25 -42.97 2.33
N GLY A 104 55.66 -42.15 1.36
CA GLY A 104 55.00 -42.02 0.04
C GLY A 104 54.52 -40.59 -0.28
N SER A 105 55.36 -39.70 -0.85
CA SER A 105 55.67 -39.58 -2.30
C SER A 105 54.50 -38.96 -3.09
N CYS A 106 54.60 -37.90 -3.91
CA CYS A 106 55.70 -37.08 -4.45
C CYS A 106 55.10 -35.78 -5.05
N ASP A 107 55.85 -34.67 -4.94
CA ASP A 107 56.28 -33.72 -5.99
C ASP A 107 55.38 -33.32 -7.18
N LEU A 108 55.55 -32.19 -7.87
CA LEU A 108 56.18 -30.87 -7.74
C LEU A 108 55.86 -30.22 -9.12
N GLY A 109 55.73 -28.90 -9.22
CA GLY A 109 55.76 -28.25 -10.54
C GLY A 109 55.14 -26.86 -10.63
N SER A 110 55.90 -25.85 -10.20
CA SER A 110 55.89 -24.49 -10.80
C SER A 110 56.94 -24.50 -11.95
N PRO A 111 57.00 -23.56 -12.93
CA PRO A 111 57.09 -22.11 -12.65
C PRO A 111 56.60 -21.08 -13.72
N THR A 112 56.50 -19.83 -13.23
CA THR A 112 56.82 -18.52 -13.87
C THR A 112 56.03 -17.95 -15.06
N GLY A 113 55.62 -16.67 -14.89
CA GLY A 113 55.31 -15.71 -15.96
C GLY A 113 54.72 -14.40 -15.40
N VAL A 114 55.36 -13.26 -15.68
CA VAL A 114 55.18 -11.93 -15.05
C VAL A 114 54.46 -10.96 -16.03
N GLN A 115 53.89 -9.86 -15.47
CA GLN A 115 53.46 -8.58 -16.11
C GLN A 115 52.08 -8.62 -16.81
N ASP A 116 51.21 -7.60 -16.79
CA ASP A 116 51.34 -6.19 -16.43
C ASP A 116 49.97 -5.57 -16.09
N ALA A 117 50.01 -4.39 -15.46
CA ALA A 117 48.86 -3.60 -15.00
C ALA A 117 48.21 -2.77 -16.12
N THR A 118 46.89 -2.52 -16.07
CA THR A 118 46.35 -1.14 -16.08
C THR A 118 44.84 -1.08 -15.78
N ARG A 119 44.51 -0.17 -14.86
CA ARG A 119 43.18 0.28 -14.46
C ARG A 119 43.00 1.64 -15.15
N GLN A 120 41.98 1.82 -15.98
CA GLN A 120 41.60 3.15 -16.48
C GLN A 120 40.17 3.49 -16.06
N ALA A 121 40.09 4.45 -15.15
CA ALA A 121 38.93 5.29 -14.91
C ALA A 121 39.10 6.54 -15.76
N PHE A 122 38.04 6.99 -16.42
CA PHE A 122 37.91 8.35 -16.95
C PHE A 122 36.50 8.84 -16.67
N GLY A 123 36.40 9.90 -15.86
CA GLY A 123 35.21 10.72 -15.70
C GLY A 123 35.19 11.87 -16.71
N TYR A 124 34.03 12.53 -16.84
CA TYR A 124 33.79 13.85 -17.44
C TYR A 124 32.32 14.25 -17.15
N PRO A 125 31.89 15.53 -17.25
CA PRO A 125 32.01 16.50 -16.16
C PRO A 125 30.67 17.18 -15.78
N VAL A 126 30.66 17.80 -14.60
CA VAL A 126 29.62 18.73 -14.13
C VAL A 126 29.83 20.09 -14.80
N SER A 127 28.77 20.68 -15.37
CA SER A 127 28.73 22.08 -15.79
C SER A 127 27.57 22.81 -15.11
N LYS A 128 27.92 23.80 -14.28
CA LYS A 128 27.06 24.93 -13.87
C LYS A 128 27.23 26.05 -14.91
N PRO A 129 26.28 26.99 -14.95
CA PRO A 129 26.69 28.39 -15.00
C PRO A 129 26.02 29.23 -13.91
N GLN A 130 26.78 30.23 -13.43
CA GLN A 130 26.37 31.25 -12.49
C GLN A 130 26.74 32.62 -13.11
N GLN A 131 25.99 33.65 -12.69
CA GLN A 131 26.19 35.10 -12.85
C GLN A 131 25.63 35.76 -14.11
N GLN A 132 24.69 36.70 -13.93
CA GLN A 132 25.04 38.11 -13.68
C GLN A 132 23.86 38.88 -13.07
N CYS A 133 24.18 39.92 -12.29
CA CYS A 133 23.27 40.78 -11.56
C CYS A 133 23.53 42.26 -11.92
N SER A 134 22.46 43.08 -11.90
CA SER A 134 22.36 44.52 -11.53
C SER A 134 22.10 45.54 -12.68
N PRO A 135 21.57 46.77 -12.41
CA PRO A 135 21.01 47.34 -11.16
C PRO A 135 19.69 48.17 -11.26
N LYS A 136 19.00 48.25 -10.11
CA LYS A 136 18.30 49.40 -9.43
C LYS A 136 17.53 50.48 -10.20
N HIS A 137 16.26 50.66 -9.81
CA HIS A 137 15.53 51.92 -9.49
C HIS A 137 14.20 51.54 -8.78
N ARG A 138 13.50 52.26 -7.89
CA ARG A 138 13.73 53.32 -6.88
C ARG A 138 12.33 53.61 -6.26
N ARG A 139 12.15 53.45 -4.93
CA ARG A 139 11.09 54.05 -4.04
C ARG A 139 9.61 53.70 -4.37
N SER A 140 8.59 53.70 -3.50
CA SER A 140 8.35 54.35 -2.19
C SER A 140 7.24 53.65 -1.37
N THR A 141 7.39 53.69 -0.03
CA THR A 141 6.41 53.92 1.08
C THR A 141 4.89 53.66 0.88
N LYS A 142 4.20 52.84 1.70
CA LYS A 142 3.77 52.99 3.13
C LYS A 142 2.39 53.71 3.25
N TRP A 143 1.50 53.15 4.12
CA TRP A 143 0.34 53.74 4.83
C TRP A 143 -1.10 53.25 4.51
N PHE A 144 -1.70 52.59 5.52
CA PHE A 144 -3.12 52.60 5.95
C PHE A 144 -3.41 53.91 6.72
N PRO A 145 -4.67 54.42 6.86
CA PRO A 145 -5.54 53.99 7.98
C PRO A 145 -7.08 54.17 7.82
N ARG A 146 -7.83 53.46 8.73
CA ARG A 146 -9.06 53.76 9.53
C ARG A 146 -10.11 54.75 8.97
N ARG A 147 -11.43 54.66 9.21
CA ARG A 147 -12.27 54.46 10.43
C ARG A 147 -13.75 54.47 9.95
N ALA A 148 -14.77 53.86 10.57
CA ALA A 148 -15.55 54.28 11.76
C ALA A 148 -16.70 53.24 11.91
N GLU A 149 -16.94 52.60 13.06
CA GLU A 149 -17.64 53.08 14.28
C GLU A 149 -19.15 53.30 14.04
N GLU A 150 -19.97 52.41 14.61
CA GLU A 150 -21.28 52.72 15.21
C GLU A 150 -21.55 51.68 16.32
N GLU A 151 -21.75 52.21 17.53
CA GLU A 151 -22.05 51.59 18.82
C GLU A 151 -23.57 51.69 19.09
N GLU A 152 -24.14 50.77 19.86
CA GLU A 152 -25.27 50.94 20.81
C GLU A 152 -25.46 49.58 21.54
N GLU A 153 -24.97 49.46 22.80
CA GLU A 153 -25.70 49.47 24.09
C GLU A 153 -26.63 48.25 24.29
N GLU A 154 -26.21 47.20 25.01
CA GLU A 154 -26.24 46.94 26.48
C GLU A 154 -27.65 46.79 27.10
N GLU A 155 -27.99 45.55 27.48
CA GLU A 155 -28.81 45.23 28.66
C GLU A 155 -28.24 43.95 29.33
N GLU A 156 -27.81 44.09 30.58
CA GLU A 156 -27.36 43.03 31.50
C GLU A 156 -28.54 42.25 32.09
N GLU A 157 -28.42 40.92 32.19
CA GLU A 157 -28.94 40.17 33.35
C GLU A 157 -28.02 39.01 33.75
N ALA A 158 -27.50 39.16 34.98
CA ALA A 158 -26.82 38.27 35.94
C ALA A 158 -26.42 36.80 35.62
N GLU A 159 -25.11 36.60 35.81
CA GLU A 159 -24.42 35.52 36.56
C GLU A 159 -24.86 34.04 36.42
N ASP A 160 -24.02 33.27 35.73
CA ASP A 160 -23.63 31.93 36.20
C ASP A 160 -22.14 31.69 35.86
N VAL A 161 -21.29 31.69 36.89
CA VAL A 161 -19.82 31.50 36.76
C VAL A 161 -19.54 30.02 36.54
N ALA A 162 -19.59 29.58 35.27
CA ALA A 162 -19.03 28.31 34.85
C ALA A 162 -17.56 28.50 34.45
N ALA A 163 -16.66 27.85 35.18
CA ALA A 163 -15.23 27.82 34.91
C ALA A 163 -14.95 27.55 33.42
N ALA A 164 -14.23 28.47 32.78
CA ALA A 164 -13.72 28.33 31.43
C ALA A 164 -12.78 27.11 31.37
N ALA A 165 -13.32 25.97 30.97
CA ALA A 165 -12.53 24.87 30.45
C ALA A 165 -11.96 25.32 29.09
N SER A 166 -10.65 25.24 28.96
CA SER A 166 -9.87 25.45 27.74
C SER A 166 -10.54 24.87 26.49
N PRO A 167 -10.32 25.44 25.28
CA PRO A 167 -10.90 24.90 24.05
C PRO A 167 -10.42 23.45 23.87
N SER A 168 -11.29 22.51 24.22
CA SER A 168 -11.18 21.10 23.93
C SER A 168 -10.91 20.98 22.44
N ALA A 169 -9.79 20.33 22.07
CA ALA A 169 -9.47 20.00 20.70
C ALA A 169 -10.72 19.42 20.03
N ALA A 170 -11.24 20.09 19.01
CA ALA A 170 -12.42 19.65 18.29
C ALA A 170 -12.15 18.23 17.73
N CYS A 171 -12.62 17.23 18.47
CA CYS A 171 -12.46 15.83 18.13
C CYS A 171 -13.16 15.61 16.79
N VAL A 172 -12.38 15.40 15.73
CA VAL A 172 -12.93 15.12 14.41
C VAL A 172 -13.68 13.80 14.49
N LYS A 173 -15.01 13.90 14.44
CA LYS A 173 -15.90 12.74 14.37
C LYS A 173 -15.80 12.15 12.97
N LEU A 174 -14.99 11.11 12.80
CA LEU A 174 -14.96 10.35 11.56
C LEU A 174 -16.25 9.55 11.44
N LEU A 175 -17.00 9.80 10.36
CA LEU A 175 -18.24 9.11 10.04
C LEU A 175 -18.03 7.60 10.02
N LEU A 176 -19.00 6.83 10.51
CA LEU A 176 -18.97 5.38 10.46
C LEU A 176 -20.07 4.89 9.52
N TYR A 177 -19.68 4.02 8.59
CA TYR A 177 -20.62 3.16 7.90
C TYR A 177 -20.49 1.73 8.44
N CYS A 178 -21.59 1.18 8.92
CA CYS A 178 -21.68 -0.23 9.26
C CYS A 178 -22.26 -1.01 8.09
N PHE A 179 -21.58 -2.08 7.65
CA PHE A 179 -22.12 -3.02 6.67
C PHE A 179 -22.76 -4.24 7.36
N SER A 180 -23.72 -4.88 6.69
CA SER A 180 -24.31 -6.13 7.17
C SER A 180 -23.69 -7.34 6.49
N LYS A 181 -23.43 -8.40 7.27
CA LYS A 181 -23.08 -9.72 6.73
C LYS A 181 -24.29 -10.52 6.29
N ILE A 182 -25.48 -10.19 6.82
CA ILE A 182 -26.73 -10.88 6.49
C ILE A 182 -27.14 -10.44 5.08
N ASP A 183 -27.57 -11.38 4.25
CA ASP A 183 -28.15 -11.01 2.95
C ASP A 183 -29.49 -10.31 3.19
N GLU A 184 -29.52 -9.00 2.98
CA GLU A 184 -30.75 -8.21 3.10
C GLU A 184 -31.83 -8.63 2.08
N ASP A 185 -31.47 -9.40 1.03
CA ASP A 185 -32.42 -10.00 0.08
C ASP A 185 -33.37 -11.01 0.77
N LEU A 186 -33.11 -11.40 2.02
CA LEU A 186 -33.98 -12.24 2.85
C LEU A 186 -34.76 -11.46 3.92
N CYS A 187 -34.62 -10.13 4.01
CA CYS A 187 -35.35 -9.32 4.97
C CYS A 187 -36.66 -8.78 4.36
N LEU A 188 -37.78 -9.10 5.02
CA LEU A 188 -39.11 -8.56 4.75
C LEU A 188 -39.10 -7.02 4.65
N PRO A 189 -40.03 -6.41 3.87
CA PRO A 189 -40.06 -4.97 3.67
C PRO A 189 -40.14 -4.23 5.02
N VAL A 190 -39.16 -3.36 5.25
CA VAL A 190 -39.11 -2.47 6.43
C VAL A 190 -40.14 -1.35 6.24
N PRO A 191 -40.85 -0.90 7.29
CA PRO A 191 -41.90 0.13 7.17
C PRO A 191 -41.35 1.45 6.60
N GLN A 192 -42.18 2.14 5.82
CA GLN A 192 -41.89 3.44 5.23
C GLN A 192 -41.53 4.47 6.33
N GLY A 193 -40.34 5.06 6.23
CA GLY A 193 -39.86 6.12 7.11
C GLY A 193 -38.45 6.56 6.76
N GLN A 194 -38.35 7.75 6.13
CA GLN A 194 -37.16 8.45 5.61
C GLN A 194 -36.37 7.73 4.48
N PRO A 195 -35.99 8.44 3.40
CA PRO A 195 -35.12 7.87 2.37
C PRO A 195 -33.76 7.56 2.99
N ARG A 196 -33.43 6.27 3.11
CA ARG A 196 -32.07 5.86 3.46
C ARG A 196 -31.15 6.23 2.30
N VAL A 197 -30.30 7.22 2.48
CA VAL A 197 -29.23 7.54 1.52
C VAL A 197 -28.38 6.28 1.33
N SER A 198 -28.18 5.86 0.09
CA SER A 198 -27.41 4.64 -0.19
C SER A 198 -25.95 4.81 0.20
N PHE A 199 -25.23 3.69 0.37
CA PHE A 199 -23.80 3.76 0.70
C PHE A 199 -23.02 4.56 -0.34
N LEU A 200 -23.32 4.30 -1.62
CA LEU A 200 -22.62 4.92 -2.73
C LEU A 200 -22.93 6.42 -2.81
N ASP A 201 -24.19 6.82 -2.70
CA ASP A 201 -24.56 8.24 -2.81
C ASP A 201 -23.85 9.07 -1.74
N ARG A 202 -23.82 8.57 -0.50
CA ARG A 202 -23.12 9.26 0.58
C ARG A 202 -21.59 9.21 0.41
N LEU A 203 -21.03 8.13 -0.12
CA LEU A 203 -19.60 8.07 -0.48
C LEU A 203 -19.24 9.14 -1.52
N LEU A 204 -20.07 9.30 -2.55
CA LEU A 204 -19.86 10.29 -3.60
C LEU A 204 -20.04 11.72 -3.08
N GLU A 205 -21.06 11.97 -2.25
CA GLU A 205 -21.28 13.26 -1.59
C GLU A 205 -20.05 13.71 -0.77
N GLU A 206 -19.51 12.82 0.06
CA GLU A 206 -18.33 13.12 0.86
C GLU A 206 -17.06 13.27 0.00
N TRP A 207 -16.96 12.52 -1.10
CA TRP A 207 -15.87 12.67 -2.06
C TRP A 207 -15.95 14.05 -2.76
N ASP A 208 -17.15 14.49 -3.11
CA ASP A 208 -17.41 15.80 -3.74
C ASP A 208 -17.15 16.96 -2.76
N ASP A 209 -17.48 16.84 -1.47
CA ASP A 209 -17.07 17.81 -0.43
C ASP A 209 -15.55 18.04 -0.45
N ARG A 210 -14.78 16.96 -0.49
CA ARG A 210 -13.31 17.01 -0.51
C ARG A 210 -12.78 17.59 -1.81
N LYS A 211 -13.55 17.48 -2.90
CA LYS A 211 -13.26 18.15 -4.17
C LYS A 211 -13.45 19.66 -4.03
N VAL A 212 -14.57 20.11 -3.49
CA VAL A 212 -14.85 21.54 -3.23
C VAL A 212 -13.78 22.16 -2.33
N ARG A 213 -13.27 21.39 -1.37
CA ARG A 213 -12.19 21.81 -0.45
C ARG A 213 -10.79 21.79 -1.06
N GLY A 214 -10.64 21.36 -2.31
CA GLY A 214 -9.37 21.42 -3.05
C GLY A 214 -8.32 20.38 -2.63
N LEU A 215 -8.74 19.22 -2.14
CA LEU A 215 -7.81 18.19 -1.63
C LEU A 215 -7.19 17.29 -2.72
N PHE A 216 -7.62 17.42 -3.97
CA PHE A 216 -7.12 16.61 -5.08
C PHE A 216 -5.99 17.29 -5.82
N HIS A 217 -5.09 16.46 -6.37
CA HIS A 217 -4.00 16.91 -7.22
C HIS A 217 -4.47 17.51 -8.56
N HIS A 218 -5.66 17.16 -9.02
CA HIS A 218 -6.27 17.65 -10.26
C HIS A 218 -7.79 17.48 -10.19
N ASP A 219 -8.52 18.25 -10.99
CA ASP A 219 -9.96 18.06 -11.15
C ASP A 219 -10.25 17.02 -12.24
N ILE A 220 -10.68 15.83 -11.83
CA ILE A 220 -11.03 14.74 -12.75
C ILE A 220 -12.24 15.08 -13.64
N ALA A 221 -13.14 15.96 -13.21
CA ALA A 221 -14.29 16.35 -14.03
C ALA A 221 -13.89 17.27 -15.20
N ALA A 222 -12.73 17.91 -15.11
CA ALA A 222 -12.15 18.70 -16.19
C ALA A 222 -11.29 17.87 -17.15
N CYS A 223 -11.04 16.60 -16.84
CA CYS A 223 -10.23 15.72 -17.69
C CYS A 223 -11.06 15.19 -18.87
N GLU A 224 -10.46 15.25 -20.07
CA GLU A 224 -11.07 14.69 -21.26
C GLU A 224 -11.11 13.16 -21.19
N THR A 225 -12.28 12.60 -21.47
CA THR A 225 -12.53 11.16 -21.49
C THR A 225 -13.17 10.79 -22.83
N LYS A 226 -12.72 9.70 -23.45
CA LYS A 226 -13.38 9.14 -24.64
C LYS A 226 -13.37 7.61 -24.62
N VAL A 227 -14.37 7.03 -25.29
CA VAL A 227 -14.40 5.61 -25.60
C VAL A 227 -13.82 5.43 -26.99
N LEU A 228 -12.78 4.61 -27.11
CA LEU A 228 -12.17 4.31 -28.40
C LEU A 228 -13.08 3.38 -29.20
N PRO A 229 -13.35 3.66 -30.49
CA PRO A 229 -14.14 2.77 -31.31
C PRO A 229 -13.39 1.46 -31.58
N GLY A 230 -14.10 0.33 -31.45
CA GLY A 230 -13.56 -0.98 -31.76
C GLY A 230 -14.38 -2.13 -31.17
N LYS A 231 -13.82 -3.33 -31.17
CA LYS A 231 -14.37 -4.55 -30.58
C LYS A 231 -14.55 -4.43 -29.06
N HIS A 232 -13.56 -3.90 -28.37
CA HIS A 232 -13.50 -3.85 -26.91
C HIS A 232 -14.04 -2.54 -26.34
N ASN A 233 -13.97 -1.45 -27.11
CA ASN A 233 -14.41 -0.13 -26.70
C ASN A 233 -13.71 0.33 -25.41
N PHE A 234 -12.37 0.41 -25.47
CA PHE A 234 -11.54 0.87 -24.35
C PHE A 234 -11.88 2.30 -23.95
N ILE A 235 -11.85 2.57 -22.65
CA ILE A 235 -12.13 3.89 -22.09
C ILE A 235 -10.78 4.54 -21.79
N ILE A 236 -10.56 5.75 -22.26
CA ILE A 236 -9.33 6.49 -21.98
C ILE A 236 -9.67 7.86 -21.39
N VAL A 237 -8.89 8.27 -20.40
CA VAL A 237 -8.94 9.59 -19.78
C VAL A 237 -7.55 10.21 -19.83
N LEU A 238 -7.46 11.49 -20.20
CA LEU A 238 -6.21 12.23 -20.19
C LEU A 238 -6.02 12.94 -18.85
N ILE A 239 -4.92 12.63 -18.17
CA ILE A 239 -4.53 13.24 -16.89
C ILE A 239 -3.07 13.70 -16.98
N GLU A 240 -2.88 14.91 -17.49
CA GLU A 240 -1.57 15.52 -17.66
C GLU A 240 -0.94 15.88 -16.30
N GLY A 241 0.39 15.77 -16.20
CA GLY A 241 1.13 16.08 -14.97
C GLY A 241 0.98 15.05 -13.84
N ARG A 242 0.18 13.99 -14.02
CA ARG A 242 -0.03 12.93 -13.01
C ARG A 242 1.26 12.25 -12.57
N ASP A 243 2.21 12.06 -13.49
CA ASP A 243 3.52 11.46 -13.18
C ASP A 243 4.40 12.32 -12.29
N LEU A 244 4.32 13.64 -12.42
CA LEU A 244 5.13 14.58 -11.64
C LEU A 244 4.74 14.56 -10.15
N LYS A 245 3.48 14.21 -9.88
CA LYS A 245 2.92 14.10 -8.53
C LYS A 245 2.92 12.65 -8.01
N LYS A 246 3.33 11.69 -8.85
CA LYS A 246 3.41 10.28 -8.46
C LYS A 246 4.64 10.09 -7.59
N ARG A 247 4.45 9.49 -6.42
CA ARG A 247 5.57 9.12 -5.55
C ARG A 247 6.42 8.03 -6.21
N PRO A 248 7.75 8.08 -6.05
CA PRO A 248 8.62 7.03 -6.54
C PRO A 248 8.30 5.70 -5.83
N THR A 249 8.49 4.59 -6.53
CA THR A 249 8.38 3.27 -5.92
C THR A 249 9.57 3.06 -4.99
N GLU A 250 9.33 3.01 -3.68
CA GLU A 250 10.39 2.88 -2.67
C GLU A 250 10.66 1.41 -2.27
N PHE A 251 10.08 0.44 -2.98
CA PHE A 251 10.25 -0.99 -2.72
C PHE A 251 10.80 -1.74 -3.94
N ARG A 252 11.23 -2.97 -3.70
CA ARG A 252 11.76 -3.85 -4.74
C ARG A 252 10.66 -4.24 -5.72
N ILE A 253 10.95 -4.25 -7.01
CA ILE A 253 9.95 -4.57 -8.04
C ILE A 253 9.91 -6.08 -8.34
N ASP A 254 10.98 -6.81 -8.00
CA ASP A 254 11.16 -8.24 -8.22
C ASP A 254 10.52 -9.14 -7.15
N GLU A 255 10.00 -8.57 -6.06
CA GLU A 255 9.38 -9.30 -4.94
C GLU A 255 7.96 -8.82 -4.67
N VAL A 256 6.99 -9.73 -4.76
CA VAL A 256 5.57 -9.47 -4.49
C VAL A 256 5.31 -9.27 -3.00
N LEU A 257 5.97 -10.06 -2.15
CA LEU A 257 5.83 -9.98 -0.69
C LEU A 257 7.05 -9.31 -0.08
N GLN A 258 6.82 -8.17 0.57
CA GLN A 258 7.86 -7.44 1.29
C GLN A 258 7.34 -7.00 2.66
N PRO A 259 8.20 -6.95 3.70
CA PRO A 259 7.79 -6.48 5.01
C PRO A 259 7.34 -5.01 4.95
N PHE A 260 6.40 -4.65 5.82
CA PHE A 260 6.01 -3.26 6.00
C PHE A 260 7.22 -2.43 6.47
N ASP A 261 7.33 -1.21 5.97
CA ASP A 261 8.39 -0.27 6.31
C ASP A 261 7.78 1.08 6.74
N GLY A 262 7.87 1.38 8.04
CA GLY A 262 7.30 2.59 8.62
C GLY A 262 8.05 3.87 8.23
N ASP A 263 9.31 3.76 7.80
CA ASP A 263 10.10 4.92 7.38
C ASP A 263 9.60 5.43 6.01
N LYS A 264 9.15 4.53 5.13
CA LYS A 264 8.57 4.83 3.80
C LYS A 264 7.18 5.42 3.88
N PHE A 265 6.69 5.99 2.77
CA PHE A 265 5.31 6.47 2.75
C PHE A 265 4.32 5.32 3.02
N ASN A 266 3.33 5.58 3.88
CA ASN A 266 2.25 4.66 4.18
C ASN A 266 1.01 5.45 4.62
N PHE A 267 -0.16 4.82 4.63
CA PHE A 267 -1.43 5.51 4.86
C PHE A 267 -1.63 6.07 6.27
N THR A 268 -0.78 5.77 7.27
CA THR A 268 -0.87 6.47 8.56
C THR A 268 -0.36 7.91 8.47
N LYS A 269 0.20 8.32 7.32
CA LYS A 269 0.76 9.65 7.06
C LYS A 269 -0.14 10.55 6.21
N ILE A 270 -1.36 10.11 5.86
CA ILE A 270 -2.33 10.95 5.10
C ILE A 270 -2.97 12.01 6.01
N GLY A 271 -3.43 13.10 5.41
CA GLY A 271 -4.17 14.16 6.10
C GLY A 271 -5.51 13.66 6.63
N GLN A 272 -5.99 14.28 7.70
CA GLN A 272 -7.28 13.93 8.30
C GLN A 272 -8.46 14.30 7.40
N GLU A 273 -8.29 15.39 6.67
CA GLU A 273 -9.18 15.89 5.64
C GLU A 273 -9.37 14.91 4.47
N GLU A 274 -8.42 13.99 4.26
CA GLU A 274 -8.51 12.94 3.23
C GLU A 274 -9.43 11.78 3.65
N LEU A 275 -9.72 11.63 4.94
CA LEU A 275 -10.53 10.53 5.47
C LEU A 275 -12.02 10.75 5.16
N ILE A 276 -12.72 9.69 4.77
CA ILE A 276 -14.16 9.72 4.47
C ILE A 276 -14.94 8.99 5.57
N PHE A 277 -14.75 7.67 5.70
CA PHE A 277 -15.50 6.83 6.62
C PHE A 277 -14.59 5.88 7.37
N ARG A 278 -15.03 5.45 8.55
CA ARG A 278 -14.77 4.09 9.02
C ARG A 278 -15.74 3.12 8.36
N PHE A 279 -15.25 1.94 8.02
CA PHE A 279 -16.04 0.89 7.39
C PHE A 279 -16.00 -0.39 8.23
N GLU A 280 -17.01 -0.59 9.06
CA GLU A 280 -17.01 -1.65 10.09
C GLU A 280 -18.23 -2.56 9.95
N GLU A 281 -18.14 -3.75 10.53
CA GLU A 281 -19.27 -4.68 10.58
C GLU A 281 -20.34 -4.20 11.56
N SER A 282 -21.60 -4.33 11.19
CA SER A 282 -22.73 -4.02 12.06
C SER A 282 -22.90 -5.07 13.17
N SER A 283 -23.00 -4.63 14.42
CA SER A 283 -23.26 -5.50 15.58
C SER A 283 -24.71 -6.02 15.64
N ASN A 284 -25.66 -5.33 15.00
CA ASN A 284 -27.08 -5.67 15.01
C ASN A 284 -27.59 -6.19 13.65
N GLY A 285 -26.66 -6.44 12.71
CA GLY A 285 -26.98 -6.94 11.38
C GLY A 285 -27.67 -5.92 10.46
N LYS A 286 -27.79 -4.65 10.84
CA LYS A 286 -28.36 -3.59 10.00
C LYS A 286 -27.26 -2.70 9.43
N ALA A 287 -27.27 -2.49 8.12
CA ALA A 287 -26.41 -1.50 7.49
C ALA A 287 -26.88 -0.08 7.81
N GLY A 288 -25.95 0.86 7.97
CA GLY A 288 -26.31 2.25 8.26
C GLY A 288 -25.14 3.18 8.56
N TYR A 289 -25.46 4.48 8.52
CA TYR A 289 -24.54 5.56 8.83
C TYR A 289 -24.68 6.03 10.28
N PHE A 290 -23.54 6.33 10.90
CA PHE A 290 -23.48 6.89 12.24
C PHE A 290 -22.54 8.10 12.23
N GLN A 291 -23.06 9.24 12.67
CA GLN A 291 -22.32 10.51 12.71
C GLN A 291 -21.15 10.48 13.71
N SER A 292 -21.23 9.62 14.71
CA SER A 292 -20.17 9.32 15.64
C SER A 292 -20.48 7.98 16.29
N ALA A 293 -19.50 7.10 16.32
CA ALA A 293 -19.55 5.88 17.13
C ALA A 293 -18.20 5.71 17.82
N PRO A 294 -18.13 5.21 19.05
CA PRO A 294 -16.85 4.90 19.66
C PRO A 294 -16.14 3.82 18.82
N ILE A 295 -14.84 3.95 18.54
CA ILE A 295 -14.06 2.78 18.10
C ILE A 295 -14.03 1.82 19.29
N MET A 296 -14.36 0.55 19.03
CA MET A 296 -14.07 -0.50 19.99
C MET A 296 -12.56 -0.58 20.18
N SER A 297 -12.12 -0.26 21.40
CA SER A 297 -10.74 0.08 21.75
C SER A 297 -9.69 -1.04 21.59
N SER A 298 -10.00 -2.14 20.93
CA SER A 298 -9.12 -3.30 20.73
C SER A 298 -8.88 -3.65 19.27
N SER A 299 -9.56 -2.98 18.32
CA SER A 299 -9.47 -3.27 16.89
C SER A 299 -8.97 -2.05 16.10
N SER A 300 -7.94 -2.27 15.29
CA SER A 300 -7.48 -1.30 14.30
C SER A 300 -8.60 -1.00 13.27
N PRO A 301 -8.94 0.28 13.02
CA PRO A 301 -10.08 0.62 12.18
C PRO A 301 -9.82 0.36 10.69
N ASN A 302 -10.87 0.02 9.94
CA ASN A 302 -10.83 0.06 8.48
C ASN A 302 -11.25 1.45 8.02
N ILE A 303 -10.46 2.05 7.16
CA ILE A 303 -10.63 3.44 6.73
C ILE A 303 -10.95 3.47 5.25
N ILE A 304 -11.93 4.30 4.88
CA ILE A 304 -12.13 4.77 3.52
C ILE A 304 -11.57 6.20 3.45
N ALA A 305 -10.67 6.45 2.51
CA ALA A 305 -10.07 7.76 2.27
C ALA A 305 -10.14 8.11 0.78
N ILE A 306 -10.04 9.39 0.42
CA ILE A 306 -9.92 9.77 -0.99
C ILE A 306 -8.61 9.26 -1.59
N ASN A 307 -8.63 8.91 -2.86
CA ASN A 307 -7.39 8.88 -3.63
C ASN A 307 -7.13 10.30 -4.16
N VAL A 308 -6.14 10.99 -3.60
CA VAL A 308 -5.80 12.38 -3.97
C VAL A 308 -5.39 12.55 -5.45
N SER A 309 -5.16 11.45 -6.19
CA SER A 309 -4.92 11.45 -7.64
C SER A 309 -5.98 10.62 -8.38
N PRO A 310 -7.24 11.09 -8.40
CA PRO A 310 -8.39 10.33 -8.91
C PRO A 310 -8.28 10.07 -10.42
N ILE A 311 -8.93 9.01 -10.91
CA ILE A 311 -9.02 8.71 -12.35
C ILE A 311 -10.46 8.62 -12.84
N ALA A 312 -11.40 8.65 -11.90
CA ALA A 312 -12.83 8.72 -12.14
C ALA A 312 -13.47 9.35 -10.89
N HIS A 313 -14.76 9.66 -10.99
CA HIS A 313 -15.55 10.16 -9.88
C HIS A 313 -15.62 9.13 -8.73
N GLY A 314 -15.54 9.62 -7.49
CA GLY A 314 -15.56 8.73 -6.33
C GLY A 314 -14.32 7.85 -6.16
N HIS A 315 -13.16 8.23 -6.72
CA HIS A 315 -11.93 7.44 -6.53
C HIS A 315 -11.43 7.51 -5.08
N VAL A 316 -11.58 6.38 -4.39
CA VAL A 316 -11.30 6.17 -2.97
C VAL A 316 -10.37 4.98 -2.74
N LEU A 317 -9.83 4.91 -1.54
CA LEU A 317 -9.01 3.84 -1.01
C LEU A 317 -9.76 3.17 0.15
N LEU A 318 -9.82 1.84 0.16
CA LEU A 318 -10.14 1.08 1.38
C LEU A 318 -8.83 0.60 1.98
N ILE A 319 -8.58 0.97 3.23
CA ILE A 319 -7.36 0.66 3.99
C ILE A 319 -7.78 -0.18 5.20
N PRO A 320 -7.70 -1.53 5.09
CA PRO A 320 -8.07 -2.42 6.17
C PRO A 320 -7.11 -2.27 7.35
N ARG A 321 -7.66 -2.19 8.58
CA ARG A 321 -6.89 -2.19 9.83
C ARG A 321 -5.64 -1.30 9.76
N ILE A 322 -5.81 -0.02 9.48
CA ILE A 322 -4.73 0.93 9.16
C ILE A 322 -3.59 0.98 10.20
N LEU A 323 -3.89 0.76 11.49
CA LEU A 323 -2.93 0.75 12.60
C LEU A 323 -2.25 -0.61 12.86
N ASP A 324 -2.59 -1.64 12.08
CA ASP A 324 -1.93 -2.95 12.12
C ASP A 324 -0.75 -3.02 11.14
N PHE A 325 -0.53 -1.96 10.34
CA PHE A 325 0.60 -1.83 9.42
C PHE A 325 0.75 -3.02 8.46
N LEU A 326 -0.37 -3.50 7.93
CA LEU A 326 -0.38 -4.66 7.05
C LEU A 326 0.35 -4.31 5.75
N PRO A 327 1.33 -5.11 5.30
CA PRO A 327 1.95 -4.91 3.98
C PRO A 327 0.93 -5.13 2.87
N GLN A 328 1.23 -4.73 1.63
CA GLN A 328 0.39 -4.92 0.45
C GLN A 328 0.33 -6.42 0.05
N ARG A 329 -0.39 -7.19 0.87
CA ARG A 329 -0.54 -8.64 0.84
C ARG A 329 -2.01 -8.99 1.03
N ILE A 330 -2.56 -9.86 0.18
CA ILE A 330 -3.93 -10.37 0.36
C ILE A 330 -3.98 -11.36 1.52
N ASP A 331 -5.01 -11.20 2.34
CA ASP A 331 -5.51 -12.16 3.33
C ASP A 331 -7.04 -12.30 3.19
N CYS A 332 -7.61 -13.40 3.69
CA CYS A 332 -9.04 -13.69 3.50
C CYS A 332 -9.96 -12.63 4.17
N GLN A 333 -9.57 -12.09 5.33
CA GLN A 333 -10.39 -11.12 6.06
C GLN A 333 -10.47 -9.79 5.31
N SER A 334 -9.32 -9.29 4.85
CA SER A 334 -9.22 -8.02 4.13
C SER A 334 -9.85 -8.11 2.73
N PHE A 335 -9.76 -9.27 2.07
CA PHE A 335 -10.42 -9.52 0.79
C PHE A 335 -11.95 -9.51 0.93
N LEU A 336 -12.46 -10.22 1.95
CA LEU A 336 -13.89 -10.25 2.25
C LEU A 336 -14.43 -8.84 2.60
N LEU A 337 -13.64 -8.05 3.34
CA LEU A 337 -13.97 -6.65 3.64
C LEU A 337 -14.16 -5.82 2.35
N ALA A 338 -13.28 -5.98 1.37
CA ALA A 338 -13.43 -5.33 0.07
C ALA A 338 -14.70 -5.79 -0.68
N MET A 339 -15.02 -7.08 -0.61
CA MET A 339 -16.29 -7.59 -1.17
C MET A 339 -17.52 -6.97 -0.49
N TYR A 340 -17.51 -6.77 0.83
CA TYR A 340 -18.60 -6.08 1.51
C TYR A 340 -18.75 -4.62 1.08
N MET A 341 -17.66 -3.93 0.74
CA MET A 341 -17.74 -2.55 0.26
C MET A 341 -18.38 -2.45 -1.14
N VAL A 342 -18.00 -3.31 -2.10
CA VAL A 342 -18.68 -3.35 -3.40
C VAL A 342 -20.13 -3.85 -3.29
N LYS A 343 -20.41 -4.75 -2.34
CA LYS A 343 -21.80 -5.17 -2.03
C LYS A 343 -22.61 -3.99 -1.50
N ALA A 344 -22.06 -3.23 -0.55
CA ALA A 344 -22.72 -2.08 0.08
C ALA A 344 -23.07 -0.99 -0.95
N ALA A 345 -22.22 -0.79 -1.97
CA ALA A 345 -22.48 0.16 -3.05
C ALA A 345 -23.74 -0.18 -3.87
N ARG A 346 -24.15 -1.46 -3.94
CA ARG A 346 -25.32 -1.96 -4.67
C ARG A 346 -25.44 -1.40 -6.09
N ASN A 347 -24.31 -1.09 -6.73
CA ASN A 347 -24.25 -0.50 -8.05
C ASN A 347 -23.14 -1.20 -8.87
N PRO A 348 -23.46 -1.79 -10.04
CA PRO A 348 -22.50 -2.54 -10.84
C PRO A 348 -21.40 -1.66 -11.46
N TYR A 349 -21.57 -0.33 -11.44
CA TYR A 349 -20.61 0.63 -11.96
C TYR A 349 -19.63 1.15 -10.90
N PHE A 350 -19.86 0.85 -9.62
CA PHE A 350 -18.84 1.00 -8.59
C PHE A 350 -17.99 -0.28 -8.53
N ARG A 351 -16.70 -0.13 -8.83
CA ARG A 351 -15.74 -1.24 -8.86
C ARG A 351 -14.69 -1.05 -7.79
N MET A 352 -14.15 -2.17 -7.32
CA MET A 352 -12.91 -2.16 -6.56
C MET A 352 -11.81 -2.87 -7.31
N GLY A 353 -10.58 -2.47 -7.04
CA GLY A 353 -9.37 -2.98 -7.65
C GLY A 353 -8.29 -3.22 -6.59
N TYR A 354 -7.51 -4.26 -6.80
CA TYR A 354 -6.30 -4.55 -6.04
C TYR A 354 -5.13 -4.73 -6.98
N ASN A 355 -3.97 -4.22 -6.57
CA ASN A 355 -2.70 -4.40 -7.25
C ASN A 355 -1.73 -5.03 -6.24
N SER A 356 -1.05 -6.12 -6.61
CA SER A 356 0.08 -6.62 -5.81
C SER A 356 1.32 -5.75 -6.05
N LEU A 357 2.34 -5.86 -5.17
CA LEU A 357 3.69 -5.40 -5.54
C LEU A 357 4.14 -6.19 -6.79
N GLY A 358 4.91 -5.53 -7.67
CA GLY A 358 5.26 -6.05 -9.00
C GLY A 358 4.13 -5.96 -10.05
N ALA A 359 2.90 -5.64 -9.63
CA ALA A 359 1.73 -5.44 -10.51
C ALA A 359 1.14 -4.03 -10.34
N PHE A 360 2.02 -3.03 -10.22
CA PHE A 360 1.69 -1.60 -10.16
C PHE A 360 0.94 -1.11 -8.90
N ALA A 361 1.01 -1.85 -7.80
CA ALA A 361 0.94 -1.18 -6.49
C ALA A 361 2.12 -0.21 -6.35
N THR A 362 1.91 0.90 -5.64
CA THR A 362 2.94 1.95 -5.43
C THR A 362 3.22 2.21 -3.94
N ILE A 363 2.46 1.59 -3.04
CA ILE A 363 2.57 1.75 -1.60
C ILE A 363 2.53 0.35 -0.97
N ASN A 364 3.49 0.05 -0.09
CA ASN A 364 3.52 -1.21 0.66
C ASN A 364 2.77 -1.07 2.00
N HIS A 365 1.49 -0.76 1.92
CA HIS A 365 0.53 -0.77 3.02
C HIS A 365 -0.79 -1.23 2.41
N LEU A 366 -1.38 -2.30 2.94
CA LEU A 366 -2.58 -2.95 2.41
C LEU A 366 -3.68 -1.94 2.08
N HIS A 367 -4.02 -1.86 0.81
CA HIS A 367 -5.12 -1.05 0.32
C HIS A 367 -5.75 -1.66 -0.92
N PHE A 368 -7.04 -1.38 -1.06
CA PHE A 368 -7.82 -1.55 -2.27
C PHE A 368 -8.20 -0.17 -2.79
N GLN A 369 -8.45 -0.06 -4.09
CA GLN A 369 -8.89 1.18 -4.73
C GLN A 369 -10.31 0.97 -5.26
N GLY A 370 -11.14 2.00 -5.30
CA GLY A 370 -12.46 1.90 -5.90
C GLY A 370 -12.95 3.21 -6.47
N TYR A 371 -13.78 3.18 -7.50
CA TYR A 371 -14.44 4.36 -8.05
C TYR A 371 -15.72 3.99 -8.78
N TYR A 372 -16.53 5.01 -9.01
CA TYR A 372 -17.73 4.94 -9.82
C TYR A 372 -17.43 5.40 -11.26
N LEU A 373 -17.80 4.57 -12.23
CA LEU A 373 -17.81 4.95 -13.64
C LEU A 373 -18.93 4.19 -14.34
N GLU A 374 -19.94 4.94 -14.80
CA GLU A 374 -21.17 4.44 -15.43
C GLU A 374 -20.96 3.89 -16.86
N VAL A 375 -19.91 3.10 -17.03
CA VAL A 375 -19.58 2.41 -18.28
C VAL A 375 -19.12 1.01 -17.93
N LYS A 376 -19.57 0.00 -18.68
CA LYS A 376 -19.03 -1.36 -18.56
C LYS A 376 -17.61 -1.41 -19.08
N PHE A 377 -16.72 -1.96 -18.26
CA PHE A 377 -15.32 -2.13 -18.61
C PHE A 377 -15.18 -3.13 -19.77
N PRO A 378 -14.23 -2.93 -20.69
CA PRO A 378 -13.88 -3.90 -21.72
C PRO A 378 -13.78 -5.34 -21.23
N VAL A 379 -13.09 -5.58 -20.12
CA VAL A 379 -12.91 -6.94 -19.55
C VAL A 379 -14.22 -7.59 -19.10
N GLU A 380 -15.25 -6.80 -18.79
CA GLU A 380 -16.54 -7.32 -18.31
C GLU A 380 -17.42 -7.80 -19.47
N LYS A 381 -17.16 -7.32 -20.69
CA LYS A 381 -17.97 -7.56 -21.89
C LYS A 381 -17.52 -8.79 -22.68
N VAL A 382 -16.30 -9.28 -22.45
CA VAL A 382 -15.75 -10.39 -23.23
C VAL A 382 -16.29 -11.75 -22.75
N PRO A 383 -16.35 -12.76 -23.65
CA PRO A 383 -16.78 -14.08 -23.27
C PRO A 383 -15.82 -14.75 -22.28
N THR A 384 -16.37 -15.68 -21.50
CA THR A 384 -15.63 -16.53 -20.57
C THR A 384 -16.00 -17.99 -20.78
N ARG A 385 -15.07 -18.91 -20.53
CA ARG A 385 -15.33 -20.35 -20.57
C ARG A 385 -15.07 -20.96 -19.20
N ILE A 386 -16.08 -21.57 -18.59
CA ILE A 386 -15.92 -22.30 -17.34
C ILE A 386 -14.93 -23.45 -17.56
N ILE A 387 -13.91 -23.51 -16.71
CA ILE A 387 -12.84 -24.51 -16.75
C ILE A 387 -12.87 -25.43 -15.53
N ALA A 388 -13.46 -24.98 -14.42
CA ALA A 388 -13.61 -25.76 -13.21
C ALA A 388 -14.73 -25.19 -12.32
N THR A 389 -15.23 -26.03 -11.42
CA THR A 389 -16.03 -25.60 -10.27
C THR A 389 -15.34 -26.13 -9.02
N VAL A 390 -14.98 -25.25 -8.10
CA VAL A 390 -14.15 -25.55 -6.92
C VAL A 390 -14.84 -25.13 -5.63
N GLY A 391 -14.34 -25.64 -4.50
CA GLY A 391 -14.87 -25.34 -3.17
C GLY A 391 -16.37 -25.65 -3.05
N SER A 392 -17.13 -24.72 -2.48
CA SER A 392 -18.59 -24.82 -2.31
C SER A 392 -19.39 -24.42 -3.55
N GLY A 393 -18.90 -24.69 -4.77
CA GLY A 393 -19.62 -24.38 -6.01
C GLY A 393 -19.22 -23.06 -6.66
N VAL A 394 -17.99 -22.60 -6.47
CA VAL A 394 -17.44 -21.43 -7.17
C VAL A 394 -16.96 -21.86 -8.56
N ASN A 395 -17.53 -21.26 -9.59
CA ASN A 395 -17.09 -21.45 -10.97
C ASN A 395 -15.84 -20.63 -11.21
N VAL A 396 -14.83 -21.29 -11.79
CA VAL A 396 -13.62 -20.66 -12.31
C VAL A 396 -13.71 -20.72 -13.82
N ALA A 397 -13.64 -19.57 -14.47
CA ALA A 397 -13.69 -19.43 -15.92
C ALA A 397 -12.43 -18.76 -16.45
N GLU A 398 -12.03 -19.15 -17.65
CA GLU A 398 -10.96 -18.52 -18.41
C GLU A 398 -11.52 -17.33 -19.21
N LEU A 399 -10.85 -16.19 -19.15
CA LEU A 399 -11.18 -15.01 -19.94
C LEU A 399 -10.79 -15.25 -21.40
N LEU A 400 -11.73 -15.05 -22.34
CA LEU A 400 -11.51 -15.27 -23.76
C LEU A 400 -11.47 -13.96 -24.53
N GLU A 401 -10.80 -13.98 -25.68
CA GLU A 401 -10.78 -12.89 -26.65
C GLU A 401 -10.35 -11.52 -26.10
N TYR A 402 -9.58 -11.50 -25.02
CA TYR A 402 -9.07 -10.28 -24.41
C TYR A 402 -7.54 -10.26 -24.41
N PRO A 403 -6.86 -9.11 -24.58
CA PRO A 403 -5.42 -9.06 -24.67
C PRO A 403 -4.69 -9.55 -23.42
N VAL A 404 -5.29 -9.33 -22.24
CA VAL A 404 -4.77 -9.81 -20.95
C VAL A 404 -5.38 -11.16 -20.62
N ARG A 405 -4.57 -12.06 -20.09
CA ARG A 405 -5.01 -13.38 -19.64
C ARG A 405 -5.39 -13.35 -18.17
N GLY A 406 -6.50 -13.98 -17.85
CA GLY A 406 -7.03 -13.97 -16.49
C GLY A 406 -8.07 -15.04 -16.26
N LEU A 407 -8.40 -15.19 -14.98
CA LEU A 407 -9.46 -16.07 -14.51
C LEU A 407 -10.60 -15.22 -13.96
N VAL A 408 -11.82 -15.72 -14.09
CA VAL A 408 -13.04 -15.10 -13.59
C VAL A 408 -13.68 -16.06 -12.61
N PHE A 409 -14.05 -15.56 -11.43
CA PHE A 409 -14.64 -16.32 -10.35
C PHE A 409 -16.05 -15.80 -10.06
N GLU A 410 -17.01 -16.73 -10.04
CA GLU A 410 -18.43 -16.45 -9.85
C GLU A 410 -19.10 -17.61 -9.10
N GLY A 411 -20.24 -17.36 -8.44
CA GLY A 411 -21.00 -18.40 -7.76
C GLY A 411 -20.53 -18.67 -6.33
N GLY A 412 -20.59 -19.94 -5.89
CA GLY A 412 -20.56 -20.32 -4.48
C GLY A 412 -21.95 -20.28 -3.83
N LYS A 413 -22.10 -20.85 -2.63
CA LYS A 413 -23.39 -20.83 -1.90
C LYS A 413 -23.64 -19.46 -1.27
N ASN A 414 -22.56 -18.76 -0.95
CA ASN A 414 -22.59 -17.43 -0.37
C ASN A 414 -21.31 -16.66 -0.75
N MET A 415 -21.27 -15.39 -0.40
CA MET A 415 -20.13 -14.50 -0.68
C MET A 415 -18.82 -14.96 -0.03
N LEU A 416 -18.87 -15.61 1.12
CA LEU A 416 -17.69 -16.11 1.81
C LEU A 416 -17.00 -17.22 0.99
N ASP A 417 -17.77 -18.12 0.40
CA ASP A 417 -17.21 -19.17 -0.48
C ASP A 417 -16.45 -18.56 -1.67
N LEU A 418 -17.03 -17.54 -2.32
CA LEU A 418 -16.37 -16.82 -3.41
C LEU A 418 -15.13 -16.08 -2.92
N SER A 419 -15.25 -15.35 -1.81
CA SER A 419 -14.14 -14.62 -1.18
C SER A 419 -12.97 -15.54 -0.88
N ASP A 420 -13.21 -16.63 -0.16
CA ASP A 420 -12.17 -17.56 0.30
C ASP A 420 -11.50 -18.27 -0.87
N THR A 421 -12.27 -18.60 -1.91
CA THR A 421 -11.72 -19.22 -3.14
C THR A 421 -10.79 -18.25 -3.86
N VAL A 422 -11.22 -17.00 -4.07
CA VAL A 422 -10.40 -16.01 -4.78
C VAL A 422 -9.19 -15.57 -3.96
N SER A 423 -9.36 -15.32 -2.66
CA SER A 423 -8.26 -14.95 -1.78
C SER A 423 -7.23 -16.08 -1.68
N SER A 424 -7.65 -17.35 -1.69
CA SER A 424 -6.73 -18.50 -1.74
C SER A 424 -5.90 -18.53 -3.02
N ALA A 425 -6.51 -18.24 -4.18
CA ALA A 425 -5.77 -18.11 -5.44
C ALA A 425 -4.76 -16.94 -5.40
N CYS A 426 -5.16 -15.80 -4.82
CA CYS A 426 -4.28 -14.64 -4.64
C CYS A 426 -3.11 -14.96 -3.68
N ILE A 427 -3.38 -15.66 -2.58
CA ILE A 427 -2.38 -16.10 -1.61
C ILE A 427 -1.36 -17.03 -2.26
N PHE A 428 -1.82 -18.01 -3.05
CA PHE A 428 -0.94 -18.88 -3.82
C PHE A 428 -0.03 -18.07 -4.77
N LEU A 429 -0.57 -17.08 -5.48
CA LEU A 429 0.20 -16.25 -6.41
C LEU A 429 1.26 -15.40 -5.70
N GLN A 430 0.90 -14.70 -4.62
CA GLN A 430 1.87 -13.88 -3.88
C GLN A 430 2.96 -14.72 -3.22
N GLU A 431 2.64 -15.91 -2.71
CA GLU A 431 3.62 -16.84 -2.12
C GLU A 431 4.53 -17.46 -3.18
N SER A 432 4.03 -17.59 -4.41
CA SER A 432 4.81 -18.02 -5.58
C SER A 432 5.57 -16.87 -6.26
N ASN A 433 5.61 -15.68 -5.64
CA ASN A 433 6.22 -14.46 -6.20
C ASN A 433 5.70 -14.08 -7.60
N ARG A 434 4.40 -14.27 -7.85
CA ARG A 434 3.75 -13.94 -9.13
C ARG A 434 2.90 -12.68 -8.97
N PRO A 435 3.23 -11.58 -9.65
CA PRO A 435 2.41 -10.37 -9.59
C PRO A 435 1.03 -10.56 -10.22
N PHE A 436 0.00 -9.94 -9.63
CA PHE A 436 -1.38 -10.04 -10.11
C PHE A 436 -2.19 -8.79 -9.76
N ASN A 437 -3.30 -8.64 -10.47
CA ASN A 437 -4.32 -7.63 -10.21
C ASN A 437 -5.67 -8.31 -9.99
N VAL A 438 -6.51 -7.71 -9.17
CA VAL A 438 -7.88 -8.17 -8.95
C VAL A 438 -8.84 -7.03 -9.29
N LEU A 439 -9.92 -7.33 -10.01
CA LEU A 439 -11.02 -6.41 -10.26
C LEU A 439 -12.32 -7.03 -9.70
N PHE A 440 -12.97 -6.30 -8.81
CA PHE A 440 -14.26 -6.63 -8.22
C PHE A 440 -15.34 -5.95 -9.05
N SER A 441 -16.23 -6.74 -9.65
CA SER A 441 -17.29 -6.28 -10.54
C SER A 441 -18.65 -6.82 -10.08
N GLU A 442 -19.72 -6.28 -10.66
CA GLU A 442 -21.11 -6.71 -10.43
C GLU A 442 -21.46 -6.81 -8.94
N CYS A 443 -21.15 -5.75 -8.18
CA CYS A 443 -21.36 -5.69 -6.73
C CYS A 443 -20.63 -6.80 -5.94
N GLY A 444 -19.51 -7.30 -6.47
CA GLY A 444 -18.73 -8.37 -5.87
C GLY A 444 -19.18 -9.79 -6.24
N LYS A 445 -20.14 -9.94 -7.16
CA LYS A 445 -20.59 -11.26 -7.65
C LYS A 445 -19.64 -11.87 -8.67
N ARG A 446 -18.83 -11.03 -9.33
CA ARG A 446 -17.90 -11.42 -10.38
C ARG A 446 -16.53 -10.83 -10.09
N ILE A 447 -15.53 -11.70 -9.93
CA ILE A 447 -14.17 -11.29 -9.59
C ILE A 447 -13.19 -11.71 -10.70
N PHE A 448 -12.44 -10.76 -11.24
CA PHE A 448 -11.40 -11.02 -12.23
C PHE A 448 -10.04 -11.06 -11.56
N LEU A 449 -9.31 -12.14 -11.78
CA LEU A 449 -7.90 -12.29 -11.42
C LEU A 449 -7.07 -12.16 -12.70
N LEU A 450 -6.41 -11.02 -12.85
CA LEU A 450 -5.68 -10.64 -14.07
C LEU A 450 -4.19 -10.84 -13.84
N LEU A 451 -3.56 -11.61 -14.71
CA LEU A 451 -2.15 -11.99 -14.58
C LEU A 451 -1.29 -11.18 -15.53
N GLN A 452 -0.18 -10.64 -15.02
CA GLN A 452 0.75 -9.84 -15.80
C GLN A 452 2.21 -10.11 -15.43
N CYS A 453 3.11 -9.74 -16.34
CA CYS A 453 4.55 -9.82 -16.10
C CYS A 453 5.30 -8.59 -16.63
N TYR A 454 4.60 -7.45 -16.75
CA TYR A 454 5.16 -6.25 -17.39
C TYR A 454 6.37 -5.69 -16.64
N ALA A 455 6.32 -5.59 -15.32
CA ALA A 455 7.45 -5.09 -14.52
C ALA A 455 8.71 -5.95 -14.70
N MET A 456 8.54 -7.28 -14.75
CA MET A 456 9.62 -8.22 -15.07
C MET A 456 10.13 -8.03 -16.50
N LYS A 457 9.24 -7.90 -17.49
CA LYS A 457 9.64 -7.65 -18.89
C LYS A 457 10.40 -6.34 -19.03
N GLN A 458 9.97 -5.28 -18.32
CA GLN A 458 10.63 -4.00 -18.28
C GLN A 458 12.05 -4.11 -17.70
N ALA A 459 12.20 -4.80 -16.56
CA ALA A 459 13.51 -5.02 -15.93
C ALA A 459 14.48 -5.81 -16.83
N HIS A 460 13.98 -6.70 -17.68
CA HIS A 460 14.77 -7.46 -18.64
C HIS A 460 14.95 -6.75 -20.01
N GLY A 461 14.52 -5.50 -20.16
CA GLY A 461 14.62 -4.77 -21.42
C GLY A 461 13.77 -5.35 -22.56
N LYS A 462 12.73 -6.14 -22.23
CA LYS A 462 11.82 -6.78 -23.21
C LYS A 462 10.63 -5.91 -23.59
N VAL A 463 10.56 -4.68 -23.09
CA VAL A 463 9.52 -3.70 -23.42
C VAL A 463 10.12 -2.68 -24.38
N SER A 464 9.45 -2.43 -25.51
CA SER A 464 9.91 -1.49 -26.53
C SER A 464 10.01 -0.06 -26.00
N PRO A 465 10.99 0.75 -26.46
CA PRO A 465 11.12 2.16 -26.06
C PRO A 465 9.86 2.99 -26.26
N GLU A 466 9.13 2.78 -27.36
CA GLU A 466 7.86 3.45 -27.67
C GLU A 466 6.82 3.28 -26.55
N ILE A 467 6.64 2.04 -26.06
CA ILE A 467 5.71 1.75 -24.96
C ILE A 467 6.20 2.32 -23.62
N LEU A 468 7.50 2.26 -23.35
CA LEU A 468 8.07 2.90 -22.15
C LEU A 468 7.82 4.41 -22.15
N GLU A 469 7.85 5.03 -23.33
CA GLU A 469 7.63 6.47 -23.50
C GLU A 469 6.19 6.90 -23.19
N THR A 470 5.19 6.03 -23.40
CA THR A 470 3.78 6.29 -23.03
C THR A 470 3.60 6.46 -21.53
N ARG A 471 4.54 5.91 -20.73
CA ARG A 471 4.51 5.90 -19.26
C ARG A 471 3.25 5.26 -18.68
N VAL A 472 2.46 4.51 -19.44
CA VAL A 472 1.27 3.85 -18.91
C VAL A 472 1.68 2.83 -17.85
N ASN A 473 1.03 2.90 -16.69
CA ASN A 473 1.20 1.92 -15.63
C ASN A 473 0.07 0.90 -15.76
N PRO A 474 0.30 -0.35 -16.15
CA PRO A 474 -0.75 -1.34 -16.32
C PRO A 474 -1.23 -1.88 -14.96
N ALA A 475 -1.99 -1.07 -14.22
CA ALA A 475 -2.64 -1.50 -12.98
C ALA A 475 -4.00 -2.16 -13.28
N CYS A 476 -4.73 -2.59 -12.25
CA CYS A 476 -6.03 -3.24 -12.38
C CYS A 476 -7.01 -2.49 -13.30
N TRP A 477 -6.98 -1.16 -13.31
CA TRP A 477 -7.84 -0.32 -14.12
C TRP A 477 -7.53 -0.41 -15.61
N GLU A 478 -6.25 -0.27 -15.98
CA GLU A 478 -5.79 -0.41 -17.37
C GLU A 478 -6.02 -1.83 -17.88
N LEU A 479 -5.73 -2.85 -17.06
CA LEU A 479 -6.05 -4.24 -17.43
C LEU A 479 -7.55 -4.47 -17.58
N GLY A 480 -8.37 -3.79 -16.76
CA GLY A 480 -9.83 -3.82 -16.88
C GLY A 480 -10.35 -3.08 -18.13
N GLY A 481 -9.55 -2.17 -18.68
CA GLY A 481 -9.82 -1.45 -19.92
C GLY A 481 -10.19 0.02 -19.75
N HIS A 482 -9.91 0.61 -18.58
CA HIS A 482 -9.96 2.05 -18.33
C HIS A 482 -8.55 2.60 -18.14
N PHE A 483 -8.08 3.39 -19.11
CA PHE A 483 -6.70 3.88 -19.17
C PHE A 483 -6.58 5.34 -18.79
N ALA A 484 -5.72 5.63 -17.81
CA ALA A 484 -5.27 6.98 -17.54
C ALA A 484 -4.00 7.30 -18.36
N LEU A 485 -4.20 7.96 -19.50
CA LEU A 485 -3.12 8.46 -20.35
C LEU A 485 -2.59 9.79 -19.82
N LYS A 486 -1.31 10.07 -20.07
CA LYS A 486 -0.59 11.15 -19.37
C LYS A 486 -0.06 12.22 -20.28
N ARG A 487 -0.06 11.96 -21.59
CA ARG A 487 0.40 12.88 -22.63
C ARG A 487 -0.73 13.08 -23.63
N ARG A 488 -0.94 14.33 -24.02
CA ARG A 488 -1.89 14.70 -25.08
C ARG A 488 -1.70 13.87 -26.34
N LYS A 489 -0.45 13.73 -26.80
CA LYS A 489 -0.08 12.91 -27.97
C LYS A 489 -0.66 11.50 -27.88
N ASP A 490 -0.43 10.80 -26.77
CA ASP A 490 -0.90 9.42 -26.60
C ASP A 490 -2.42 9.33 -26.58
N PHE A 491 -3.12 10.35 -26.07
CA PHE A 491 -4.58 10.41 -26.04
C PHE A 491 -5.19 10.71 -27.42
N ASP A 492 -4.60 11.63 -28.17
CA ASP A 492 -5.06 12.01 -29.51
C ASP A 492 -4.85 10.87 -30.50
N GLU A 493 -3.70 10.21 -30.45
CA GLU A 493 -3.31 9.09 -31.32
C GLU A 493 -3.81 7.71 -30.82
N ALA A 494 -4.47 7.66 -29.66
CA ALA A 494 -4.94 6.41 -29.08
C ALA A 494 -5.88 5.63 -30.01
N SER A 495 -5.60 4.35 -30.18
CA SER A 495 -6.43 3.39 -30.92
C SER A 495 -6.61 2.10 -30.14
N GLU A 496 -7.70 1.38 -30.41
CA GLU A 496 -7.92 0.07 -29.81
C GLU A 496 -6.79 -0.91 -30.15
N GLU A 497 -6.29 -0.89 -31.39
CA GLU A 497 -5.14 -1.71 -31.81
C GLU A 497 -3.89 -1.41 -30.97
N GLY A 498 -3.58 -0.14 -30.74
CA GLY A 498 -2.46 0.29 -29.90
C GLY A 498 -2.59 -0.19 -28.45
N ILE A 499 -3.78 -0.06 -27.87
CA ILE A 499 -4.05 -0.56 -26.51
C ILE A 499 -3.93 -2.09 -26.44
N CYS A 500 -4.46 -2.81 -27.43
CA CYS A 500 -4.33 -4.27 -27.51
C CYS A 500 -2.86 -4.71 -27.59
N LYS A 501 -2.05 -4.02 -28.41
CA LYS A 501 -0.60 -4.27 -28.50
C LYS A 501 0.10 -4.04 -27.17
N PHE A 502 -0.22 -2.93 -26.48
CA PHE A 502 0.31 -2.65 -25.14
C PHE A 502 -0.05 -3.76 -24.15
N LEU A 503 -1.34 -4.12 -24.04
CA LEU A 503 -1.80 -5.13 -23.11
C LEU A 503 -1.24 -6.54 -23.41
N ALA A 504 -1.03 -6.87 -24.68
CA ALA A 504 -0.37 -8.12 -25.07
C ALA A 504 1.09 -8.19 -24.58
N GLN A 505 1.80 -7.05 -24.52
CA GLN A 505 3.13 -7.01 -23.90
C GLN A 505 3.07 -7.16 -22.38
N VAL A 506 1.99 -6.72 -21.75
CA VAL A 506 1.79 -6.83 -20.30
C VAL A 506 1.45 -8.26 -19.87
N ALA A 507 0.66 -8.95 -20.67
CA ALA A 507 0.15 -10.29 -20.40
C ALA A 507 1.27 -11.34 -20.30
N LEU A 508 0.97 -12.44 -19.60
CA LEU A 508 1.76 -13.67 -19.70
C LEU A 508 1.69 -14.25 -21.12
N SER A 509 2.73 -14.99 -21.53
CA SER A 509 2.61 -15.84 -22.72
C SER A 509 1.56 -16.93 -22.52
N GLU A 510 1.08 -17.53 -23.60
CA GLU A 510 0.10 -18.62 -23.53
C GLU A 510 0.61 -19.78 -22.66
N GLN A 511 1.84 -20.21 -22.89
CA GLN A 511 2.44 -21.33 -22.16
C GLN A 511 2.57 -21.02 -20.66
N GLU A 512 3.06 -19.82 -20.32
CA GLU A 512 3.15 -19.40 -18.92
C GLU A 512 1.78 -19.30 -18.26
N PHE A 513 0.78 -18.79 -18.97
CA PHE A 513 -0.58 -18.69 -18.45
C PHE A 513 -1.18 -20.07 -18.17
N GLN A 514 -1.04 -21.03 -19.09
CA GLN A 514 -1.54 -22.40 -18.87
C GLN A 514 -0.91 -23.03 -17.62
N LEU A 515 0.42 -22.90 -17.45
CA LEU A 515 1.12 -23.41 -16.26
C LEU A 515 0.63 -22.76 -14.94
N VAL A 516 0.44 -21.44 -14.95
CA VAL A 516 -0.07 -20.72 -13.77
C VAL A 516 -1.51 -21.11 -13.47
N LYS A 517 -2.35 -21.18 -14.50
CA LYS A 517 -3.76 -21.60 -14.41
C LYS A 517 -3.88 -22.98 -13.79
N GLU A 518 -3.14 -23.97 -14.30
CA GLU A 518 -3.11 -25.32 -13.76
C GLU A 518 -2.65 -25.34 -12.30
N SER A 519 -1.62 -24.54 -11.96
CA SER A 519 -1.10 -24.45 -10.59
C SER A 519 -2.12 -23.85 -9.62
N ILE A 520 -2.83 -22.79 -10.03
CA ILE A 520 -3.93 -22.20 -9.24
C ILE A 520 -5.02 -23.25 -9.03
N LEU A 521 -5.50 -23.92 -10.09
CA LEU A 521 -6.57 -24.91 -9.98
C LEU A 521 -6.18 -26.08 -9.07
N LYS A 522 -4.94 -26.56 -9.17
CA LYS A 522 -4.40 -27.59 -8.28
C LYS A 522 -4.37 -27.12 -6.83
N SER A 523 -3.94 -25.88 -6.58
CA SER A 523 -3.92 -25.29 -5.24
C SER A 523 -5.34 -25.11 -4.66
N LEU A 524 -6.34 -24.83 -5.49
CA LEU A 524 -7.73 -24.68 -5.05
C LEU A 524 -8.44 -26.03 -4.83
N SER A 525 -7.99 -27.09 -5.52
CA SER A 525 -8.57 -28.43 -5.42
C SER A 525 -7.97 -29.24 -4.27
N GLY A 526 -6.72 -28.96 -3.89
CA GLY A 526 -6.12 -29.51 -2.67
C GLY A 526 -6.64 -28.75 -1.46
N GLY A 527 -7.56 -29.35 -0.69
CA GLY A 527 -7.97 -28.82 0.62
C GLY A 527 -6.76 -28.55 1.53
N PRO A 528 -6.93 -27.80 2.63
CA PRO A 528 -5.81 -27.33 3.45
C PRO A 528 -4.90 -28.49 3.78
N ALA A 529 -3.64 -28.40 3.35
CA ALA A 529 -2.62 -29.38 3.68
C ALA A 529 -2.65 -29.54 5.20
N GLY A 530 -3.14 -30.70 5.65
CA GLY A 530 -3.13 -31.05 7.06
C GLY A 530 -1.73 -30.79 7.56
N LYS A 531 -1.62 -29.98 8.62
CA LYS A 531 -0.42 -29.96 9.44
C LYS A 531 -0.09 -31.42 9.72
N LYS A 532 0.94 -31.94 9.05
CA LYS A 532 1.58 -33.17 9.51
C LYS A 532 2.12 -32.80 10.87
N ASN A 533 1.40 -33.20 11.91
CA ASN A 533 1.97 -33.47 13.20
C ASN A 533 3.09 -34.49 12.95
N THR A 534 4.31 -34.01 12.76
CA THR A 534 5.49 -34.79 13.11
C THR A 534 5.73 -34.54 14.59
N GLY A 535 4.81 -35.06 15.40
CA GLY A 535 5.12 -35.50 16.75
C GLY A 535 5.19 -37.02 16.67
N GLU A 536 6.40 -37.57 16.69
CA GLU A 536 6.86 -38.46 17.77
C GLU A 536 8.13 -39.23 17.40
N MET A 537 9.01 -39.33 18.41
CA MET A 537 9.95 -40.41 18.71
C MET A 537 11.25 -40.52 17.89
N LEU A 538 12.30 -39.83 18.33
CA LEU A 538 13.28 -40.34 19.31
C LEU A 538 14.15 -39.21 19.85
#